data_AF-A0A8S2TMD5-F1
#
_entry.id   AF-A0A8S2TMD5-F1
#
_cell.length_a   1.000
_cell.length_b   1.000
_cell.length_c   1.000
_cell.angle_alpha   90.00
_cell.angle_beta   90.00
_cell.angle_gamma   90.00
#
_symmetry.space_group_name_H-M   'P 1'
#
loop_
_entity.id
_entity.type
_entity.pdbx_description
1 polymer ?
#
loop_
_entity_poly.entity_id
_entity_poly.type
_entity_poly.pdbx_seq_one_letter_code
_entity_poly.pdbx_strand_id
1 'polypeptide(L)'
;QKLPWDYTPFNGLSDYAPFLTAGIAAGGLFSGADNYKVQAKRDRYVTSPGQGLGGTADASQDPCYHKTCDTIQNINIVAYEKMVQGAAFVIESLARQTDLKAWLYPTT
;
A
#
# COMPACT_ATOMS: atom_id res chain seq x y z
N GLN A 1 12.49 8.11 5.64
CA GLN A 1 11.53 8.20 6.76
C GLN A 1 11.07 6.79 7.13
N LYS A 2 10.80 6.51 8.41
CA LYS A 2 10.13 5.27 8.84
C LYS A 2 8.63 5.55 8.94
N LEU A 3 7.91 5.39 7.83
CA LEU A 3 6.46 5.58 7.82
C LEU A 3 5.76 4.36 8.41
N PRO A 4 4.60 4.55 9.08
CA PRO A 4 3.75 3.44 9.50
C PRO A 4 3.19 2.72 8.26
N TRP A 5 3.05 1.40 8.38
CA TRP A 5 2.49 0.54 7.34
C TRP A 5 1.73 -0.61 7.98
N ASP A 6 0.81 -1.22 7.23
CA ASP A 6 0.06 -2.40 7.63
C ASP A 6 0.03 -3.40 6.47
N TYR A 7 -0.01 -4.70 6.79
CA TYR A 7 -0.22 -5.72 5.77
C TYR A 7 -1.67 -5.68 5.26
N THR A 8 -1.81 -5.79 3.94
CA THR A 8 -3.09 -6.08 3.29
C THR A 8 -3.01 -7.50 2.73
N PRO A 9 -3.91 -8.41 3.14
CA PRO A 9 -3.92 -9.78 2.60
C PRO A 9 -4.13 -9.79 1.09
N PHE A 10 -3.46 -10.72 0.41
CA PHE A 10 -3.81 -11.06 -0.97
C PHE A 10 -5.15 -11.80 -0.97
N ASN A 11 -6.18 -11.14 -1.48
CA ASN A 11 -7.56 -11.62 -1.54
C ASN A 11 -8.05 -11.89 -2.97
N GLY A 12 -7.18 -11.70 -3.97
CA GLY A 12 -7.49 -11.94 -5.38
C GLY A 12 -8.22 -10.79 -6.10
N LEU A 13 -8.44 -9.65 -5.42
CA LEU A 13 -9.22 -8.52 -5.96
C LEU A 13 -8.37 -7.47 -6.71
N SER A 14 -7.21 -7.86 -7.26
CA SER A 14 -6.34 -6.98 -8.05
C SER A 14 -5.46 -7.80 -9.00
N ASP A 15 -4.73 -7.12 -9.88
CA ASP A 15 -3.99 -7.71 -11.00
C ASP A 15 -2.79 -8.57 -10.58
N TYR A 16 -2.42 -8.57 -9.29
CA TYR A 16 -1.41 -9.51 -8.79
C TYR A 16 -1.89 -10.97 -8.82
N ALA A 17 -3.20 -11.22 -8.85
CA ALA A 17 -3.75 -12.56 -8.65
C ALA A 17 -3.27 -13.59 -9.70
N PRO A 18 -3.30 -13.30 -11.02
CA PRO A 18 -2.79 -14.23 -12.03
C PRO A 18 -1.30 -14.52 -11.90
N PHE A 19 -0.48 -13.57 -11.43
CA PHE A 19 0.95 -13.80 -11.19
C PHE A 19 1.15 -14.83 -10.08
N LEU A 20 0.46 -14.65 -8.95
CA LEU A 20 0.51 -15.60 -7.84
C LEU A 20 0.04 -17.00 -8.27
N THR A 21 -1.04 -17.09 -9.06
CA THR A 21 -1.53 -18.38 -9.61
C THR A 21 -0.48 -19.07 -10.49
N ALA A 22 0.33 -18.30 -11.22
CA ALA A 22 1.41 -18.83 -12.04
C ALA A 22 2.71 -19.12 -11.27
N GLY A 23 2.72 -18.96 -9.93
CA GLY A 23 3.92 -19.13 -9.10
C GLY A 23 4.93 -17.98 -9.21
N ILE A 24 4.52 -16.83 -9.76
CA ILE A 24 5.34 -15.62 -9.84
C ILE A 24 5.11 -14.80 -8.57
N ALA A 25 6.18 -14.55 -7.81
CA ALA A 25 6.12 -13.70 -6.63
C ALA A 25 5.58 -12.31 -6.97
N ALA A 26 4.60 -11.85 -6.20
CA ALA A 26 3.97 -10.55 -6.36
C ALA A 26 3.91 -9.78 -5.04
N GLY A 27 3.89 -8.45 -5.15
CA GLY A 27 3.85 -7.51 -4.04
C GLY A 27 3.16 -6.22 -4.48
N GLY A 28 2.84 -5.34 -3.52
CA GLY A 28 2.19 -4.08 -3.86
C GLY A 28 2.02 -3.16 -2.66
N LEU A 29 1.50 -1.97 -2.96
CA LEU A 29 1.13 -0.97 -1.98
C LEU A 29 -0.37 -0.68 -2.11
N PHE A 30 -1.02 -0.40 -0.99
CA PHE A 30 -2.45 -0.09 -0.96
C PHE A 30 -2.77 0.95 0.12
N SER A 31 -3.43 2.05 -0.27
CA SER A 31 -3.85 3.11 0.66
C SER A 31 -5.19 2.84 1.36
N GLY A 32 -5.95 1.85 0.89
CA GLY A 32 -7.33 1.57 1.33
C GLY A 32 -8.36 1.80 0.23
N ALA A 33 -9.57 1.31 0.47
CA ALA A 33 -10.75 1.47 -0.39
C ALA A 33 -11.97 1.75 0.50
N ASP A 34 -13.06 0.98 0.35
CA ASP A 34 -14.31 1.12 1.08
C ASP A 34 -14.23 0.81 2.59
N ASN A 35 -13.26 0.01 3.01
CA ASN A 35 -13.07 -0.35 4.42
C ASN A 35 -12.92 0.86 5.36
N TYR A 36 -13.39 0.70 6.60
CA TYR A 36 -13.31 1.72 7.63
C TYR A 36 -11.93 1.75 8.32
N LYS A 37 -11.41 2.95 8.54
CA LYS A 37 -10.20 3.18 9.34
C LYS A 37 -10.53 3.09 10.83
N VAL A 38 -10.26 1.94 11.45
CA VAL A 38 -10.43 1.76 12.90
C VAL A 38 -9.54 2.71 13.71
N GLN A 39 -9.99 3.12 14.90
CA GLN A 39 -9.29 4.00 15.84
C GLN A 39 -7.80 3.62 16.00
N ALA A 40 -7.51 2.35 16.26
CA ALA A 40 -6.13 1.89 16.46
C ALA A 40 -5.23 2.12 15.23
N LYS A 41 -5.79 1.98 14.02
CA LYS A 41 -5.09 2.29 12.78
C LYS A 41 -4.84 3.79 12.68
N ARG A 42 -5.85 4.63 12.92
CA ARG A 42 -5.66 6.10 12.98
C ARG A 42 -4.54 6.48 13.95
N ASP A 43 -4.56 5.97 15.17
CA ASP A 43 -3.63 6.33 16.24
C ASP A 43 -2.18 5.92 15.92
N ARG A 44 -1.98 4.76 15.26
CA ARG A 44 -0.66 4.32 14.77
C ARG A 44 -0.04 5.33 13.79
N TYR A 45 -0.87 5.90 12.92
CA TYR A 45 -0.42 6.89 11.93
C TYR A 45 -0.23 8.29 12.52
N VAL A 46 -0.78 8.57 13.72
CA VAL A 46 -0.51 9.79 14.50
C VAL A 46 0.79 9.68 15.29
N THR A 47 1.08 8.51 15.87
CA THR A 47 2.17 8.32 16.85
C THR A 47 3.52 7.97 16.23
N SER A 48 3.53 7.48 14.98
CA SER A 48 4.78 7.25 14.22
C SER A 48 5.34 8.56 13.64
N PRO A 49 6.62 8.65 13.23
CA PRO A 49 7.16 9.81 12.52
C PRO A 49 6.34 10.08 11.24
N GLY A 50 5.40 11.02 11.32
CA GLY A 50 4.37 11.22 10.30
C GLY A 50 3.21 12.10 10.79
N GLN A 51 3.51 13.11 11.61
CA GLN A 51 2.49 14.02 12.17
C GLN A 51 1.49 14.46 11.09
N GLY A 52 0.20 14.21 11.33
CA GLY A 52 -0.90 14.57 10.43
C GLY A 52 -1.38 13.48 9.46
N LEU A 53 -0.76 12.29 9.43
CA LEU A 53 -1.16 11.21 8.50
C LEU A 53 -2.28 10.28 9.01
N GLY A 54 -2.69 10.45 10.27
CA GLY A 54 -3.76 9.65 10.90
C GLY A 54 -5.09 9.70 10.15
N GLY A 55 -5.49 10.90 9.70
CA GLY A 55 -6.84 11.15 9.19
C GLY A 55 -7.91 10.90 10.25
N THR A 56 -9.11 10.54 9.81
CA THR A 56 -10.30 10.35 10.65
C THR A 56 -10.50 8.88 10.98
N ALA A 57 -10.75 8.58 12.26
CA ALA A 57 -11.17 7.24 12.69
C ALA A 57 -12.65 7.01 12.34
N ASP A 58 -13.04 5.75 12.17
CA ASP A 58 -14.41 5.33 11.86
C ASP A 58 -14.99 5.98 10.60
N ALA A 59 -14.10 6.34 9.67
CA ALA A 59 -14.43 6.80 8.32
C ALA A 59 -13.89 5.80 7.29
N SER A 60 -14.58 5.68 6.15
CA SER A 60 -14.08 4.92 5.00
C SER A 60 -12.72 5.46 4.56
N GLN A 61 -11.79 4.58 4.19
CA GLN A 61 -10.46 4.97 3.74
C GLN A 61 -10.51 5.72 2.40
N ASP A 62 -11.47 5.38 1.54
CA ASP A 62 -11.86 6.10 0.34
C ASP A 62 -13.40 6.24 0.28
N PRO A 63 -13.96 7.39 0.68
CA PRO A 63 -15.41 7.60 0.65
C PRO A 63 -15.99 7.63 -0.78
N CYS A 64 -15.16 7.77 -1.80
CA CYS A 64 -15.53 7.83 -3.21
C CYS A 64 -15.23 6.54 -3.98
N TYR A 65 -14.79 5.45 -3.33
CA TYR A 65 -14.53 4.18 -3.99
C TYR A 65 -15.72 3.71 -4.85
N HIS A 66 -15.50 3.52 -6.16
CA HIS A 66 -16.51 3.18 -7.17
C HIS A 66 -17.70 4.17 -7.27
N LYS A 67 -17.48 5.44 -6.94
CA LYS A 67 -18.50 6.50 -7.06
C LYS A 67 -18.05 7.56 -8.06
N THR A 68 -18.99 8.39 -8.51
CA THR A 68 -18.73 9.48 -9.46
C THR A 68 -17.80 10.57 -8.93
N CYS A 69 -17.59 10.63 -7.60
CA CYS A 69 -16.67 11.57 -6.98
C CYS A 69 -15.21 11.10 -6.96
N ASP A 70 -14.92 9.87 -7.44
CA ASP A 70 -13.55 9.38 -7.65
C ASP A 70 -12.89 10.13 -8.81
N THR A 71 -12.27 11.25 -8.45
CA THR A 71 -11.73 12.27 -9.34
C THR A 71 -10.42 12.77 -8.74
N ILE A 72 -9.68 13.65 -9.44
CA ILE A 72 -8.42 14.19 -8.91
C ILE A 72 -8.61 14.94 -7.58
N GLN A 73 -9.83 15.39 -7.30
CA GLN A 73 -10.22 16.08 -6.08
C GLN A 73 -10.27 15.14 -4.86
N ASN A 74 -10.33 13.81 -5.07
CA ASN A 74 -10.35 12.79 -4.01
C ASN A 74 -8.93 12.26 -3.66
N ILE A 75 -7.87 12.87 -4.21
CA ILE A 75 -6.50 12.41 -3.95
C ILE A 75 -5.92 13.07 -2.70
N ASN A 76 -5.48 12.26 -1.74
CA ASN A 76 -4.58 12.72 -0.70
C ASN A 76 -3.15 12.82 -1.27
N ILE A 77 -2.69 14.03 -1.57
CA ILE A 77 -1.38 14.28 -2.20
C ILE A 77 -0.21 13.73 -1.38
N VAL A 78 -0.28 13.79 -0.05
CA VAL A 78 0.80 13.28 0.80
C VAL A 78 0.89 11.76 0.70
N ALA A 79 -0.25 11.06 0.79
CA ALA A 79 -0.30 9.62 0.62
C ALA A 79 0.18 9.22 -0.79
N TYR A 80 -0.27 9.92 -1.84
CA TYR A 80 0.17 9.70 -3.21
C TYR A 80 1.69 9.79 -3.36
N GLU A 81 2.31 10.87 -2.86
CA GLU A 81 3.76 11.06 -2.94
C GLU A 81 4.51 9.91 -2.24
N LYS A 82 4.05 9.48 -1.06
CA LYS A 82 4.70 8.39 -0.32
C LYS A 82 4.53 7.03 -1.00
N MET A 83 3.39 6.80 -1.63
CA MET A 83 3.14 5.58 -2.41
C MET A 83 4.02 5.53 -3.65
N VAL A 84 4.17 6.64 -4.37
CA VAL A 84 5.07 6.74 -5.53
C VAL A 84 6.53 6.54 -5.11
N GLN A 85 6.97 7.17 -4.02
CA GLN A 85 8.32 6.98 -3.47
C GLN A 85 8.56 5.53 -3.06
N GLY A 86 7.59 4.89 -2.41
CA GLY A 86 7.66 3.48 -2.03
C GLY A 86 7.75 2.54 -3.24
N ALA A 87 6.93 2.78 -4.27
CA ALA A 87 6.97 2.00 -5.51
C ALA A 87 8.32 2.14 -6.22
N ALA A 88 8.82 3.38 -6.38
CA ALA A 88 10.12 3.64 -7.00
C ALA A 88 11.26 2.95 -6.23
N PHE A 89 11.25 3.04 -4.90
CA PHE A 89 12.24 2.39 -4.05
C PHE A 89 12.26 0.87 -4.21
N VAL A 90 11.08 0.21 -4.24
CA VAL A 90 11.00 -1.24 -4.41
C VAL A 90 11.47 -1.66 -5.80
N ILE A 91 11.06 -0.95 -6.85
CA ILE A 91 11.49 -1.23 -8.23
C ILE A 91 13.02 -1.13 -8.33
N GLU A 92 13.61 -0.05 -7.83
CA GLU A 92 15.06 0.11 -7.84
C GLU A 92 15.78 -0.97 -7.01
N SER A 93 15.28 -1.25 -5.82
CA SER A 93 15.89 -2.24 -4.90
C SER A 93 15.90 -3.65 -5.49
N LEU A 94 14.82 -4.05 -6.18
CA LEU A 94 14.71 -5.34 -6.85
C LEU A 94 15.56 -5.37 -8.13
N ALA A 95 15.57 -4.29 -8.92
CA ALA A 95 16.38 -4.19 -10.13
C ALA A 95 17.89 -4.24 -9.86
N ARG A 96 18.31 -3.83 -8.66
CA ARG A 96 19.71 -3.87 -8.21
C ARG A 96 20.14 -5.22 -7.61
N GLN A 97 19.23 -6.19 -7.43
CA GLN A 97 19.62 -7.51 -6.93
C GLN A 97 20.54 -8.20 -7.93
N THR A 98 21.70 -8.66 -7.46
CA THR A 98 22.66 -9.41 -8.30
C THR A 98 22.13 -10.78 -8.70
N ASP A 99 21.28 -11.38 -7.84
CA ASP A 99 20.51 -12.58 -8.13
C ASP A 99 19.08 -12.43 -7.60
N LEU A 100 18.23 -11.79 -8.40
CA LEU A 100 16.83 -11.59 -8.05
C LEU A 100 16.08 -12.92 -7.87
N LYS A 101 16.46 -13.97 -8.61
CA LYS A 101 15.78 -15.26 -8.56
C LYS A 101 16.05 -15.96 -7.23
N ALA A 102 17.31 -16.02 -6.80
CA ALA A 102 17.65 -16.59 -5.49
C ALA A 102 17.05 -15.78 -4.33
N TRP A 103 16.96 -14.45 -4.48
CA TRP A 103 16.32 -13.60 -3.49
C TRP A 103 14.80 -13.86 -3.35
N LEU A 104 14.10 -13.99 -4.48
CA LEU A 104 12.65 -14.26 -4.51
C LEU A 104 12.31 -15.70 -4.11
N TYR A 105 13.18 -16.66 -4.43
CA TYR A 105 12.93 -18.09 -4.25
C TYR A 105 14.13 -18.75 -3.55
N PRO A 106 14.39 -18.42 -2.27
CA PRO A 106 15.51 -18.99 -1.54
C PRO A 106 15.30 -20.50 -1.35
N THR A 107 16.31 -21.29 -1.68
CA THR A 107 16.34 -22.71 -1.33
C THR A 107 16.61 -22.82 0.17
N THR A 108 15.57 -23.10 0.95
CA THR A 108 15.71 -23.48 2.37
C THR A 108 16.57 -24.72 2.53
#